data_AF-A0A6L3II55-F1
#
_entry.id   AF-A0A6L3II55-F1
#
_cell.length_a   1.000
_cell.length_b   1.000
_cell.length_c   1.000
_cell.angle_alpha   90.00
_cell.angle_beta   90.00
_cell.angle_gamma   90.00
#
_symmetry.space_group_name_H-M   'P 1'
#
loop_
_entity.id
_entity.type
_entity.pdbx_description
1 polymer ?
#
loop_
_entity_poly.entity_id
_entity_poly.type
_entity_poly.pdbx_seq_one_letter_code
_entity_poly.pdbx_strand_id
1 'polypeptide(L)'
;DRCGKDLHNAHYVCPADLKAEHDKYQNKVRILQEQEKRKEQMKRARENEARFRELKGKFFGLEFTDGTIVVRVLDSVEAYYDEGNALHHCVGQCEYYLKPDTLVFSARIEDKRVETVELSLETFKVLQSRGLCNKNTKYHKRIMNLVHKNIALIRKRMAA
;
A
#
# COMPACT_ATOMS: atom_id res chain seq x y z
N ASP A 1 -15.81 -27.27 6.46
CA ASP A 1 -16.66 -26.10 6.15
C ASP A 1 -15.96 -24.77 6.31
N ARG A 2 -16.04 -23.88 5.30
CA ARG A 2 -15.49 -22.51 5.35
C ARG A 2 -16.32 -21.54 6.22
N CYS A 3 -17.49 -21.95 6.70
CA CYS A 3 -18.42 -21.09 7.44
C CYS A 3 -19.21 -21.82 8.54
N GLY A 4 -18.82 -23.07 8.87
CA GLY A 4 -19.46 -23.89 9.91
C GLY A 4 -20.91 -24.26 9.65
N LYS A 5 -21.35 -24.28 8.38
CA LYS A 5 -22.71 -24.74 8.00
C LYS A 5 -22.62 -26.19 7.54
N ASP A 6 -23.57 -27.02 7.97
CA ASP A 6 -23.73 -28.38 7.47
C ASP A 6 -24.40 -28.36 6.09
N LEU A 7 -23.65 -28.74 5.05
CA LEU A 7 -24.13 -28.81 3.68
C LEU A 7 -25.13 -29.94 3.43
N HIS A 8 -25.34 -30.86 4.40
CA HIS A 8 -26.30 -31.95 4.32
C HIS A 8 -27.65 -31.61 4.96
N ASN A 9 -27.76 -30.45 5.60
CA ASN A 9 -29.02 -30.01 6.21
C ASN A 9 -29.98 -29.51 5.13
N ALA A 10 -31.18 -30.10 5.07
CA ALA A 10 -32.23 -29.78 4.10
C ALA A 10 -32.56 -28.28 4.01
N HIS A 11 -32.43 -27.54 5.12
CA HIS A 11 -32.61 -26.09 5.18
C HIS A 11 -31.61 -25.30 4.32
N TYR A 12 -30.39 -25.81 4.13
CA TYR A 12 -29.35 -25.18 3.30
C TYR A 12 -29.25 -25.80 1.90
N VAL A 13 -29.83 -26.99 1.70
CA VAL A 13 -29.88 -27.68 0.39
C VAL A 13 -30.97 -27.09 -0.52
N CYS A 14 -32.12 -26.69 0.03
CA CYS A 14 -33.23 -26.09 -0.73
C CYS A 14 -33.81 -24.85 -0.04
N PRO A 15 -33.08 -23.72 0.00
CA PRO A 15 -33.58 -22.47 0.53
C PRO A 15 -34.67 -21.86 -0.37
N ALA A 16 -35.62 -21.13 0.23
CA ALA A 16 -36.72 -20.48 -0.48
C ALA A 16 -36.25 -19.40 -1.48
N ASP A 17 -35.10 -18.75 -1.20
CA ASP A 17 -34.40 -17.87 -2.13
C ASP A 17 -32.91 -18.23 -2.13
N LEU A 18 -32.53 -19.04 -3.12
CA LEU A 18 -31.16 -19.50 -3.30
C LEU A 18 -30.17 -18.36 -3.56
N LYS A 19 -30.60 -17.28 -4.23
CA LYS A 19 -29.73 -16.13 -4.53
C LYS A 19 -29.43 -15.35 -3.26
N ALA A 20 -30.45 -15.05 -2.45
CA ALA A 20 -30.25 -14.33 -1.20
C ALA A 20 -29.37 -15.09 -0.21
N GLU A 21 -29.57 -16.41 -0.06
CA GLU A 21 -28.73 -17.23 0.83
C GLU A 21 -27.30 -17.42 0.28
N HIS A 22 -27.14 -17.55 -1.03
CA HIS A 22 -25.84 -17.54 -1.69
C HIS A 22 -25.09 -16.23 -1.41
N ASP A 23 -25.71 -15.07 -1.63
CA ASP A 23 -25.07 -13.77 -1.46
C ASP A 23 -24.70 -13.49 0.01
N LYS A 24 -25.57 -13.89 0.95
CA LYS A 24 -25.24 -13.87 2.39
C LYS A 24 -24.04 -14.75 2.71
N TYR A 25 -23.99 -15.97 2.18
CA TYR A 25 -22.88 -16.90 2.39
C TYR A 25 -21.58 -16.36 1.80
N GLN A 26 -21.60 -15.88 0.55
CA GLN A 26 -20.44 -15.27 -0.11
C GLN A 26 -19.93 -14.06 0.68
N ASN A 27 -20.83 -13.21 1.18
CA ASN A 27 -20.43 -12.07 2.01
C ASN A 27 -19.75 -12.53 3.31
N LYS A 28 -20.28 -13.56 3.98
CA LYS A 28 -19.66 -14.13 5.18
C LYS A 28 -18.27 -14.70 4.89
N VAL A 29 -18.12 -15.47 3.80
CA VAL A 29 -16.83 -16.00 3.35
C VAL A 29 -15.85 -14.87 3.06
N ARG A 30 -16.30 -13.82 2.36
CA ARG A 30 -15.47 -12.65 2.05
C ARG A 30 -14.96 -11.96 3.32
N ILE A 31 -15.84 -11.73 4.31
CA ILE A 31 -15.46 -11.11 5.59
C ILE A 31 -14.41 -11.96 6.32
N LEU A 32 -14.60 -13.28 6.38
CA LEU A 32 -13.64 -14.18 7.03
C LEU A 32 -12.29 -14.18 6.31
N GLN A 33 -12.29 -14.24 4.97
CA GLN A 33 -11.07 -14.17 4.17
C GLN A 33 -10.34 -12.83 4.32
N GLU A 34 -11.08 -11.71 4.37
CA GLU A 34 -10.50 -10.40 4.63
C GLU A 34 -9.86 -10.32 6.02
N GLN A 35 -10.50 -10.90 7.04
CA GLN A 35 -9.94 -10.95 8.39
C GLN A 35 -8.67 -11.80 8.45
N GLU A 36 -8.66 -12.99 7.82
CA GLU A 36 -7.46 -13.84 7.74
C GLU A 36 -6.33 -13.15 7.00
N LYS A 37 -6.61 -12.54 5.84
CA LYS A 37 -5.63 -11.77 5.07
C LYS A 37 -5.05 -10.61 5.88
N ARG A 38 -5.87 -9.86 6.61
CA ARG A 38 -5.39 -8.77 7.49
C ARG A 38 -4.50 -9.30 8.60
N LYS A 39 -4.86 -10.42 9.24
CA LYS A 39 -4.03 -11.05 10.28
C LYS A 39 -2.68 -11.48 9.70
N GLU A 40 -2.68 -12.10 8.53
CA GLU A 40 -1.46 -12.53 7.84
C GLU A 40 -0.58 -11.33 7.44
N GLN A 41 -1.17 -10.28 6.87
CA GLN A 41 -0.49 -9.03 6.54
C GLN A 41 0.16 -8.40 7.78
N MET A 42 -0.58 -8.32 8.90
CA MET A 42 -0.06 -7.76 10.15
C MET A 42 1.09 -8.59 10.72
N LYS A 43 1.02 -9.93 10.63
CA LYS A 43 2.11 -10.82 11.04
C LYS A 43 3.36 -10.58 10.18
N ARG A 44 3.20 -10.56 8.84
CA ARG A 44 4.29 -10.29 7.90
C ARG A 44 4.89 -8.90 8.06
N ALA A 45 4.06 -7.89 8.35
CA ALA A 45 4.53 -6.54 8.62
C ALA A 45 5.46 -6.53 9.84
N ARG A 46 5.04 -7.17 10.94
CA ARG A 46 5.87 -7.27 12.15
C ARG A 46 7.19 -8.00 11.94
N GLU A 47 7.18 -9.11 11.20
CA GLU A 47 8.38 -9.89 10.89
C GLU A 47 9.37 -9.09 10.03
N ASN A 48 8.88 -8.31 9.07
CA ASN A 48 9.71 -7.55 8.15
C ASN A 48 10.06 -6.14 8.64
N GLU A 49 9.40 -5.62 9.68
CA GLU A 49 9.57 -4.24 10.16
C GLU A 49 11.02 -3.96 10.57
N ALA A 50 11.69 -4.91 11.22
CA ALA A 50 13.10 -4.77 11.61
C ALA A 50 14.00 -4.60 10.38
N ARG A 51 13.90 -5.52 9.41
CA ARG A 51 14.66 -5.47 8.15
C ARG A 51 14.32 -4.23 7.33
N PHE A 52 13.05 -3.82 7.32
CA PHE A 52 12.59 -2.61 6.66
C PHE A 52 13.25 -1.37 7.26
N ARG A 53 13.29 -1.28 8.59
CA ARG A 53 13.93 -0.17 9.30
C ARG A 53 15.44 -0.12 9.09
N GLU A 54 16.10 -1.27 9.02
CA GLU A 54 17.53 -1.34 8.66
C GLU A 54 17.81 -0.77 7.26
N LEU A 55 16.96 -1.11 6.27
CA LEU A 55 17.13 -0.66 4.88
C LEU A 55 16.73 0.80 4.66
N LYS A 56 15.61 1.24 5.26
CA LYS A 56 14.95 2.51 4.93
C LYS A 56 14.97 3.54 6.06
N GLY A 57 15.36 3.15 7.26
CA GLY A 57 15.27 4.00 8.47
C GLY A 57 15.95 5.36 8.33
N LYS A 58 17.07 5.44 7.62
CA LYS A 58 17.78 6.71 7.35
C LYS A 58 16.95 7.75 6.59
N PHE A 59 15.97 7.31 5.83
CA PHE A 59 15.07 8.16 5.04
C PHE A 59 13.79 8.54 5.78
N PHE A 60 13.54 7.98 6.97
CA PHE A 60 12.33 8.30 7.74
C PHE A 60 12.33 9.77 8.17
N GLY A 61 11.13 10.35 8.18
CA GLY A 61 10.93 11.79 8.38
C GLY A 61 11.29 12.67 7.20
N LEU A 62 11.65 12.11 6.03
CA LEU A 62 11.75 12.90 4.81
C LEU A 62 10.36 13.25 4.28
N GLU A 63 10.12 14.55 4.20
CA GLU A 63 8.90 15.13 3.67
C GLU A 63 9.23 16.35 2.81
N PHE A 64 8.54 16.48 1.69
CA PHE A 64 8.64 17.61 0.76
C PHE A 64 7.27 18.22 0.57
N THR A 65 7.19 19.54 0.57
CA THR A 65 5.93 20.25 0.34
C THR A 65 6.11 21.37 -0.68
N ASP A 66 5.10 21.57 -1.52
CA ASP A 66 4.94 22.77 -2.35
C ASP A 66 3.87 23.73 -1.82
N GLY A 67 3.43 23.51 -0.57
CA GLY A 67 2.33 24.21 0.09
C GLY A 67 0.96 23.56 -0.12
N THR A 68 0.76 22.82 -1.22
CA THR A 68 -0.50 22.10 -1.50
C THR A 68 -0.32 20.59 -1.45
N ILE A 69 0.77 20.10 -2.04
CA ILE A 69 1.11 18.69 -2.16
C ILE A 69 2.21 18.38 -1.15
N VAL A 70 1.96 17.38 -0.31
CA VAL A 70 2.93 16.84 0.63
C VAL A 70 3.37 15.47 0.14
N VAL A 71 4.67 15.30 -0.10
CA VAL A 71 5.28 14.04 -0.52
C VAL A 71 6.16 13.54 0.62
N ARG A 72 5.77 12.44 1.25
CA ARG A 72 6.48 11.87 2.41
C ARG A 72 6.89 10.43 2.16
N VAL A 73 8.02 10.02 2.74
CA VAL A 73 8.47 8.62 2.70
C VAL A 73 7.48 7.73 3.46
N LEU A 74 7.24 6.52 2.95
CA LEU A 74 6.56 5.48 3.71
C LEU A 74 7.51 4.89 4.75
N ASP A 75 7.11 4.98 6.01
CA ASP A 75 7.96 4.78 7.19
C ASP A 75 7.67 3.48 7.95
N SER A 76 6.70 2.68 7.50
CA SER A 76 6.43 1.34 8.04
C SER A 76 5.93 0.39 6.96
N VAL A 77 6.05 -0.92 7.19
CA VAL A 77 5.49 -1.94 6.29
C VAL A 77 3.96 -1.83 6.24
N GLU A 78 3.32 -1.44 7.35
CA GLU A 78 1.88 -1.16 7.41
C GLU A 78 1.48 -0.01 6.49
N ALA A 79 2.27 1.08 6.44
CA ALA A 79 2.01 2.20 5.55
C ALA A 79 2.03 1.78 4.06
N TYR A 80 2.89 0.84 3.67
CA TYR A 80 2.89 0.26 2.31
C TYR A 80 1.58 -0.50 2.01
N TYR A 81 1.10 -1.30 2.97
CA TYR A 81 -0.18 -1.99 2.82
C TYR A 81 -1.35 -1.00 2.73
N ASP A 82 -1.36 0.02 3.58
CA ASP A 82 -2.41 1.05 3.59
C ASP A 82 -2.45 1.85 2.29
N GLU A 83 -1.29 2.26 1.75
CA GLU A 83 -1.24 2.94 0.44
C GLU A 83 -1.72 2.00 -0.68
N GLY A 84 -1.21 0.77 -0.72
CA GLY A 84 -1.58 -0.21 -1.75
C GLY A 84 -3.08 -0.54 -1.74
N ASN A 85 -3.66 -0.68 -0.55
CA ASN A 85 -5.09 -0.92 -0.37
C ASN A 85 -5.92 0.31 -0.76
N ALA A 86 -5.51 1.52 -0.34
CA ALA A 86 -6.24 2.75 -0.61
C ALA A 86 -6.26 3.12 -2.11
N LEU A 87 -5.15 2.89 -2.82
CA LEU A 87 -5.02 3.23 -4.23
C LEU A 87 -5.26 2.03 -5.17
N HIS A 88 -5.59 0.86 -4.61
CA HIS A 88 -5.82 -0.39 -5.33
C HIS A 88 -4.68 -0.75 -6.31
N HIS A 89 -3.43 -0.59 -5.89
CA HIS A 89 -2.27 -0.96 -6.70
C HIS A 89 -1.20 -1.67 -5.87
N CYS A 90 -0.25 -2.30 -6.57
CA CYS A 90 0.63 -3.32 -6.02
C CYS A 90 1.69 -2.83 -5.02
N VAL A 91 1.68 -1.58 -4.53
CA VAL A 91 2.76 -1.08 -3.66
C VAL A 91 2.80 -1.82 -2.33
N GLY A 92 1.64 -2.27 -1.82
CA GLY A 92 1.57 -3.14 -0.65
C GLY A 92 1.75 -4.64 -0.94
N GLN A 93 1.84 -5.04 -2.20
CA GLN A 93 1.91 -6.44 -2.62
C GLN A 93 3.29 -6.72 -3.24
N CYS A 94 3.83 -7.93 -3.15
CA CYS A 94 5.15 -8.26 -3.73
C CYS A 94 6.37 -7.58 -3.06
N GLU A 95 6.32 -7.32 -1.75
CA GLU A 95 7.51 -6.98 -0.94
C GLU A 95 8.29 -5.73 -1.39
N TYR A 96 7.63 -4.73 -1.98
CA TYR A 96 8.30 -3.47 -2.39
C TYR A 96 9.05 -2.79 -1.23
N TYR A 97 8.59 -2.98 0.00
CA TYR A 97 9.26 -2.47 1.20
C TYR A 97 10.63 -3.12 1.45
N LEU A 98 10.87 -4.35 0.98
CA LEU A 98 12.16 -5.06 1.12
C LEU A 98 13.18 -4.74 0.02
N LYS A 99 12.80 -4.03 -1.04
CA LYS A 99 13.72 -3.68 -2.13
C LYS A 99 14.77 -2.67 -1.61
N PRO A 100 16.07 -3.03 -1.58
CA PRO A 100 17.10 -2.15 -1.01
C PRO A 100 17.30 -0.88 -1.84
N ASP A 101 17.17 -0.97 -3.16
CA ASP A 101 17.59 0.08 -4.11
C ASP A 101 16.46 1.05 -4.49
N THR A 102 15.28 0.93 -3.88
CA THR A 102 14.12 1.78 -4.19
C THR A 102 13.54 2.44 -2.95
N LEU A 103 13.11 3.69 -3.04
CA LEU A 103 12.43 4.41 -1.97
C LEU A 103 11.04 4.81 -2.44
N VAL A 104 10.01 4.51 -1.65
CA VAL A 104 8.62 4.84 -2.00
C VAL A 104 8.13 6.01 -1.18
N PHE A 105 7.52 6.96 -1.87
CA PHE A 105 6.86 8.13 -1.31
C PHE A 105 5.35 8.04 -1.53
N SER A 106 4.59 8.60 -0.59
CA SER A 106 3.17 8.89 -0.74
C SER A 106 2.98 10.38 -0.91
N ALA A 107 2.37 10.76 -2.03
CA ALA A 107 1.93 12.12 -2.33
C ALA A 107 0.49 12.31 -1.85
N ARG A 108 0.30 13.30 -0.98
CA ARG A 108 -0.98 13.66 -0.38
C ARG A 108 -1.34 15.12 -0.68
N ILE A 109 -2.63 15.39 -0.78
CA ILE A 109 -3.21 16.74 -0.84
C ILE A 109 -4.35 16.77 0.16
N GLU A 110 -4.34 17.72 1.10
CA GLU A 110 -5.35 17.78 2.18
C GLU A 110 -5.53 16.42 2.88
N ASP A 111 -4.41 15.75 3.19
CA ASP A 111 -4.33 14.38 3.74
C ASP A 111 -4.92 13.25 2.89
N LYS A 112 -5.50 13.56 1.71
CA LYS A 112 -5.95 12.53 0.77
C LYS A 112 -4.78 12.02 -0.05
N ARG A 113 -4.67 10.69 -0.15
CA ARG A 113 -3.68 10.01 -0.99
C ARG A 113 -3.98 10.27 -2.46
N VAL A 114 -2.96 10.70 -3.21
CA VAL A 114 -3.09 11.08 -4.62
C VAL A 114 -2.28 10.14 -5.50
N GLU A 115 -0.98 9.99 -5.21
CA GLU A 115 -0.09 9.08 -5.93
C GLU A 115 0.96 8.46 -5.00
N THR A 116 1.45 7.29 -5.37
CA THR A 116 2.71 6.75 -4.87
C THR A 116 3.82 6.97 -5.88
N VAL A 117 5.02 7.24 -5.40
CA VAL A 117 6.22 7.48 -6.22
C VAL A 117 7.32 6.54 -5.79
N GLU A 118 7.81 5.71 -6.71
CA GLU A 118 8.96 4.83 -6.51
C GLU A 118 10.20 5.50 -7.14
N LEU A 119 11.19 5.78 -6.30
CA LEU A 119 12.47 6.39 -6.66
C LEU A 119 13.59 5.36 -6.58
N SER A 120 14.44 5.26 -7.59
CA SER A 120 15.69 4.49 -7.51
C SER A 120 16.71 5.23 -6.65
N LEU A 121 17.30 4.56 -5.66
CA LEU A 121 18.39 5.08 -4.83
C LEU A 121 19.76 5.03 -5.53
N GLU A 122 19.91 4.20 -6.56
CA GLU A 122 21.12 4.13 -7.38
C GLU A 122 21.19 5.31 -8.37
N THR A 123 20.11 5.51 -9.13
CA THR A 123 20.08 6.49 -10.23
C THR A 123 19.43 7.82 -9.84
N PHE A 124 18.73 7.87 -8.70
CA PHE A 124 17.90 9.00 -8.27
C PHE A 124 16.84 9.40 -9.30
N LYS A 125 16.43 8.45 -10.14
CA LYS A 125 15.34 8.63 -11.11
C LYS A 125 14.06 8.02 -10.56
N VAL A 126 12.94 8.67 -10.84
CA VAL A 126 11.62 8.10 -10.55
C VAL A 126 11.38 6.95 -11.52
N LEU A 127 11.22 5.75 -10.97
CA LEU A 127 10.90 4.54 -11.72
C LEU A 127 9.42 4.49 -12.06
N GLN A 128 8.59 4.82 -11.07
CA GLN A 128 7.13 4.78 -11.20
C GLN A 128 6.48 5.89 -10.39
N SER A 129 5.39 6.44 -10.90
CA SER A 129 4.52 7.35 -10.15
C SER A 129 3.09 7.13 -10.62
N ARG A 130 2.24 6.63 -9.71
CA ARG A 130 0.90 6.10 -10.03
C ARG A 130 -0.09 6.44 -8.92
N GLY A 131 -1.29 6.86 -9.31
CA GLY A 131 -2.42 7.05 -8.41
C GLY A 131 -3.40 5.89 -8.45
N LEU A 132 -4.66 6.18 -8.15
CA LEU A 132 -5.74 5.20 -8.08
C LEU A 132 -5.81 4.32 -9.34
N CYS A 133 -5.83 3.00 -9.14
CA CYS A 133 -5.90 1.99 -10.21
C CYS A 133 -4.80 2.18 -11.30
N ASN A 134 -3.57 2.53 -10.89
CA ASN A 134 -2.42 2.72 -11.77
C ASN A 134 -2.57 3.86 -12.80
N LYS A 135 -3.43 4.84 -12.55
CA LYS A 135 -3.63 6.00 -13.43
C LYS A 135 -2.80 7.20 -12.98
N ASN A 136 -2.39 8.03 -13.94
CA ASN A 136 -1.75 9.29 -13.63
C ASN A 136 -2.81 10.30 -13.17
N THR A 137 -2.48 11.12 -12.17
CA THR A 137 -3.36 12.18 -11.71
C THR A 137 -3.04 13.51 -12.40
N LYS A 138 -3.92 14.50 -12.24
CA LYS A 138 -3.65 15.89 -12.69
C LYS A 138 -2.40 16.50 -12.07
N TYR A 139 -1.91 15.97 -10.95
CA TYR A 139 -0.75 16.48 -10.23
C TYR A 139 0.54 15.73 -10.53
N HIS A 140 0.49 14.68 -11.36
CA HIS A 140 1.62 13.80 -11.66
C HIS A 140 2.93 14.57 -11.95
N LYS A 141 2.90 15.50 -12.91
CA LYS A 141 4.09 16.31 -13.27
C LYS A 141 4.59 17.18 -12.11
N ARG A 142 3.68 17.73 -11.29
CA ARG A 142 4.05 18.55 -10.12
C ARG A 142 4.72 17.68 -9.05
N ILE A 143 4.20 16.49 -8.79
CA ILE A 143 4.76 15.51 -7.84
C ILE A 143 6.17 15.10 -8.29
N MET A 144 6.32 14.72 -9.56
CA MET A 144 7.63 14.37 -10.14
C MET A 144 8.65 15.49 -9.98
N ASN A 145 8.25 16.73 -10.28
CA ASN A 145 9.12 17.90 -10.14
C ASN A 145 9.48 18.18 -8.67
N LEU A 146 8.54 17.99 -7.74
CA LEU A 146 8.79 18.18 -6.32
C LEU A 146 9.80 17.16 -5.79
N VAL A 147 9.70 15.89 -6.19
CA VAL A 147 10.69 14.85 -5.84
C VAL A 147 12.05 15.18 -6.47
N HIS A 148 12.08 15.52 -7.77
CA HIS A 148 13.33 15.86 -8.46
C HIS A 148 14.07 17.05 -7.82
N LYS A 149 13.35 18.12 -7.45
CA LYS A 149 13.94 19.28 -6.77
C LYS A 149 14.62 18.93 -5.44
N ASN A 150 14.15 17.87 -4.77
CA ASN A 150 14.62 17.47 -3.46
C ASN A 150 15.59 16.27 -3.48
N ILE A 151 16.04 15.79 -4.65
CA ILE A 151 17.01 14.68 -4.76
C ILE A 151 18.27 14.94 -3.93
N ALA A 152 18.76 16.18 -3.88
CA ALA A 152 19.95 16.52 -3.11
C ALA A 152 19.81 16.19 -1.61
N LEU A 153 18.62 16.36 -1.03
CA LEU A 153 18.34 16.01 0.37
C LEU A 153 18.35 14.50 0.59
N ILE A 154 17.82 13.74 -0.38
CA ILE A 154 17.83 12.27 -0.35
C ILE A 154 19.27 11.75 -0.40
N ARG A 155 20.10 12.33 -1.28
CA ARG A 155 21.53 12.01 -1.37
C ARG A 155 22.26 12.30 -0.07
N LYS A 156 21.96 13.43 0.58
CA LYS A 156 22.55 13.79 1.88
C LYS A 156 22.20 12.76 2.96
N ARG A 157 20.96 12.28 3.01
CA ARG A 157 20.53 11.21 3.93
C ARG A 157 21.12 9.84 3.60
N MET A 158 21.48 9.59 2.35
CA MET A 158 22.10 8.32 1.97
C MET A 158 23.54 8.19 2.45
N ALA A 159 24.26 9.31 2.54
CA ALA A 159 25.67 9.40 2.94
C ALA A 159 25.89 9.64 4.45
N ALA A 160 24.81 9.87 5.21
CA ALA A 160 24.80 10.00 6.67
C ALA A 160 24.54 8.64 7.32
#